data_AF-A0A6J7Q1V6-F1
#
_entry.id   AF-A0A6J7Q1V6-F1
#
_cell.length_a   1.000
_cell.length_b   1.000
_cell.length_c   1.000
_cell.angle_alpha   90.00
_cell.angle_beta   90.00
_cell.angle_gamma   90.00
#
_symmetry.space_group_name_H-M   'P 1'
#
loop_
_entity.id
_entity.type
_entity.pdbx_description
1 polymer ?
#
loop_
_entity_poly.entity_id
_entity_poly.type
_entity_poly.pdbx_seq_one_letter_code
_entity_poly.pdbx_strand_id
1 'polypeptide(L)'
;MKIFGTDWPTADGTCIRDYVHVIDLIDAHIKALNSLVEGVHEIYNLGSGGGYSVRQVVAAASKATGEDIPTTDSPRRSGDPSVLIADINKAQTKLGWTPTREINDMVADTLASFSKA
;
A
#
# COMPACT_ATOMS: atom_id res chain seq x y z
N MET A 1 17.83 3.87 -7.71
CA MET A 1 16.38 3.89 -8.04
C MET A 1 15.93 5.33 -8.29
N LYS A 2 15.01 5.60 -9.22
CA LYS A 2 14.49 6.96 -9.45
C LYS A 2 13.25 7.25 -8.59
N ILE A 3 13.18 8.45 -8.00
CA ILE A 3 11.98 8.98 -7.32
C ILE A 3 11.36 10.05 -8.21
N PHE A 4 10.12 9.86 -8.66
CA PHE A 4 9.46 10.79 -9.57
C PHE A 4 8.62 11.83 -8.80
N GLY A 5 9.05 13.08 -8.83
CA GLY A 5 8.42 14.19 -8.12
C GLY A 5 8.79 14.23 -6.64
N THR A 6 9.44 15.32 -6.22
CA THR A 6 9.92 15.54 -4.85
C THR A 6 9.50 16.90 -4.28
N ASP A 7 8.54 17.54 -4.95
CA ASP A 7 8.00 18.87 -4.68
C ASP A 7 6.46 18.85 -4.54
N TRP A 8 5.88 17.68 -4.22
CA TRP A 8 4.46 17.55 -3.90
C TRP A 8 4.12 18.20 -2.55
N PRO A 9 2.87 18.64 -2.33
CA PRO A 9 2.41 19.14 -1.03
C PRO A 9 2.18 17.99 -0.04
N THR A 10 3.23 17.22 0.24
CA THR A 10 3.28 16.11 1.21
C THR A 10 4.45 16.34 2.17
N ALA A 11 4.49 15.63 3.30
CA ALA A 11 5.46 15.91 4.36
C ALA A 11 6.93 15.81 3.92
N ASP A 12 7.25 14.95 2.95
CA ASP A 12 8.62 14.75 2.43
C ASP A 12 8.77 15.08 0.93
N GLY A 13 7.75 15.73 0.37
CA GLY A 13 7.71 16.14 -1.04
C GLY A 13 7.43 15.03 -2.03
N THR A 14 7.36 13.75 -1.61
CA THR A 14 7.10 12.62 -2.52
C THR A 14 5.65 12.16 -2.48
N CYS A 15 5.20 11.52 -3.57
CA CYS A 15 3.84 10.99 -3.67
C CYS A 15 3.51 10.04 -2.53
N ILE A 16 2.29 10.15 -2.00
CA ILE A 16 1.72 9.21 -1.03
C ILE A 16 0.78 8.25 -1.77
N ARG A 17 0.93 6.96 -1.51
CA ARG A 17 0.07 5.89 -2.05
C ARG A 17 -0.36 4.96 -0.94
N ASP A 18 -1.52 4.36 -1.14
CA ASP A 18 -2.01 3.28 -0.30
C ASP A 18 -1.34 1.96 -0.70
N TYR A 19 -0.62 1.36 0.24
CA TYR A 19 -0.04 0.02 0.08
C TYR A 19 -0.79 -0.91 1.01
N VAL A 20 -1.29 -2.03 0.49
CA VAL A 20 -1.98 -3.06 1.27
C VAL A 20 -1.29 -4.40 1.07
N HIS A 21 -1.13 -5.14 2.15
CA HIS A 21 -0.48 -6.45 2.07
C HIS A 21 -1.34 -7.46 1.31
N VAL A 22 -0.73 -8.28 0.46
CA VAL A 22 -1.47 -9.26 -0.37
C VAL A 22 -2.29 -10.25 0.45
N ILE A 23 -1.77 -10.70 1.60
CA ILE A 23 -2.51 -11.58 2.53
C ILE A 23 -3.72 -10.88 3.14
N ASP A 24 -3.62 -9.60 3.50
CA ASP A 24 -4.78 -8.84 4.01
C ASP A 24 -5.82 -8.64 2.90
N LEU A 25 -5.37 -8.43 1.66
CA LEU A 25 -6.24 -8.35 0.49
C LEU A 25 -6.98 -9.68 0.25
N ILE A 26 -6.32 -10.83 0.39
CA ILE A 26 -6.95 -12.15 0.29
C ILE A 26 -8.00 -12.35 1.37
N ASP A 27 -7.71 -11.97 2.62
CA ASP A 27 -8.67 -12.04 3.73
C ASP A 27 -9.93 -11.21 3.44
N ALA A 28 -9.77 -10.02 2.86
CA ALA A 28 -10.90 -9.19 2.44
C ALA A 28 -11.81 -9.90 1.43
N HIS A 29 -11.22 -10.60 0.45
CA HIS A 29 -11.96 -11.34 -0.57
C HIS A 29 -12.70 -12.54 0.03
N ILE A 30 -12.09 -13.26 0.98
CA ILE A 30 -12.75 -14.36 1.71
C ILE A 30 -13.95 -13.82 2.50
N LYS A 31 -13.79 -12.70 3.21
CA LYS A 31 -14.89 -12.05 3.95
C LYS A 31 -15.99 -11.57 3.01
N ALA A 32 -15.63 -10.97 1.87
CA ALA A 32 -16.59 -10.55 0.85
C ALA A 32 -17.39 -11.74 0.31
N LEU A 33 -16.71 -12.84 -0.03
CA LEU A 33 -17.33 -14.08 -0.50
C LEU A 33 -18.33 -14.64 0.52
N ASN A 34 -17.96 -14.67 1.80
CA ASN A 34 -18.83 -15.14 2.88
C ASN A 34 -20.00 -14.19 3.19
N SER A 35 -19.94 -12.93 2.73
CA SER A 35 -20.98 -11.92 2.92
C SER A 35 -21.99 -11.82 1.77
N LEU A 36 -21.82 -12.62 0.71
CA LEU A 36 -22.67 -12.54 -0.48
C LEU A 36 -24.13 -12.87 -0.16
N VAL A 37 -25.03 -12.05 -0.71
CA VAL A 37 -26.47 -12.23 -0.67
C VAL A 37 -26.98 -12.24 -2.10
N GLU A 38 -27.82 -13.22 -2.45
CA GLU A 38 -28.39 -13.34 -3.79
C GLU A 38 -29.11 -12.05 -4.21
N GLY A 39 -28.83 -11.58 -5.43
CA GLY A 39 -29.41 -10.35 -5.98
C GLY A 39 -28.82 -9.04 -5.43
N VAL A 40 -27.83 -9.09 -4.54
CA VAL A 40 -27.19 -7.90 -3.96
C VAL A 40 -25.79 -7.72 -4.54
N HIS A 41 -25.50 -6.50 -5.03
CA HIS A 41 -24.18 -6.10 -5.52
C HIS A 41 -23.58 -5.04 -4.62
N GLU A 42 -22.32 -5.24 -4.22
CA GLU A 42 -21.59 -4.34 -3.34
C GLU A 42 -20.22 -3.99 -3.92
N ILE A 43 -19.81 -2.74 -3.71
CA ILE A 43 -18.48 -2.24 -4.08
C ILE A 43 -17.73 -1.87 -2.81
N TYR A 44 -16.50 -2.35 -2.67
CA TYR A 44 -15.63 -2.09 -1.53
C TYR A 44 -14.29 -1.55 -2.00
N ASN A 45 -13.80 -0.51 -1.32
CA ASN A 45 -12.40 -0.12 -1.41
C ASN A 45 -11.59 -1.00 -0.47
N LEU A 46 -10.44 -1.49 -0.95
CA LEU A 46 -9.49 -2.27 -0.16
C LEU A 46 -8.14 -1.55 -0.20
N GLY A 47 -7.63 -1.20 0.98
CA GLY A 47 -6.38 -0.48 1.18
C GLY A 47 -5.94 -0.60 2.64
N SER A 48 -4.84 0.03 3.02
CA SER A 48 -4.40 0.13 4.42
C SER A 48 -5.26 1.10 5.24
N GLY A 49 -5.95 2.03 4.59
CA GLY A 49 -6.62 3.17 5.26
C GLY A 49 -5.63 4.26 5.69
N GLY A 50 -4.33 4.02 5.47
CA GLY A 50 -3.24 4.98 5.57
C GLY A 50 -2.52 5.12 4.23
N GLY A 51 -1.47 5.94 4.21
CA GLY A 51 -0.67 6.09 3.00
C GLY A 51 0.80 6.21 3.36
N TYR A 52 1.65 5.71 2.48
CA TYR A 52 3.09 5.83 2.61
C TYR A 52 3.64 6.63 1.44
N SER A 53 4.57 7.52 1.74
CA SER A 53 5.34 8.24 0.74
C SER A 53 6.34 7.31 0.03
N VAL A 54 6.84 7.73 -1.13
CA VAL A 54 7.89 6.97 -1.82
C VAL A 54 9.14 6.84 -0.95
N ARG A 55 9.53 7.87 -0.19
CA ARG A 55 10.70 7.80 0.70
C ARG A 55 10.48 6.86 1.89
N GLN A 56 9.26 6.77 2.43
CA GLN A 56 8.93 5.80 3.48
C GLN A 56 9.05 4.36 2.96
N VAL A 57 8.62 4.09 1.73
CA VAL A 57 8.76 2.78 1.09
C VAL A 57 10.23 2.44 0.87
N VAL A 58 11.04 3.39 0.39
CA VAL A 58 12.50 3.22 0.25
C VAL A 58 13.14 2.93 1.61
N ALA A 59 12.76 3.66 2.66
CA ALA A 59 13.28 3.43 4.01
C ALA A 59 12.94 2.04 4.55
N ALA A 60 11.71 1.55 4.32
CA ALA A 60 11.32 0.19 4.67
C ALA A 60 12.14 -0.87 3.91
N ALA A 61 12.44 -0.61 2.63
CA ALA A 61 13.27 -1.49 1.81
C ALA A 61 14.75 -1.49 2.24
N SER A 62 15.33 -0.33 2.54
CA SER A 62 16.68 -0.26 3.10
C SER A 62 16.76 -1.03 4.44
N LYS A 63 15.74 -0.86 5.30
CA LYS A 63 15.66 -1.60 6.57
C LYS A 63 15.57 -3.11 6.37
N ALA A 64 14.75 -3.58 5.42
CA ALA A 64 14.58 -5.01 5.16
C ALA A 64 15.84 -5.66 4.57
N THR A 65 16.55 -4.94 3.69
CA THR A 65 17.79 -5.43 3.06
C THR A 65 19.01 -5.30 3.96
N GLY A 66 18.97 -4.39 4.95
CA GLY A 66 20.14 -4.04 5.77
C GLY A 66 21.15 -3.17 5.03
N GLU A 67 20.81 -2.66 3.84
CA GLU A 67 21.67 -1.83 3.01
C GLU A 67 20.95 -0.53 2.61
N ASP A 68 21.72 0.55 2.46
CA ASP A 68 21.18 1.80 1.94
C ASP A 68 20.88 1.69 0.44
N ILE A 69 19.62 1.91 0.06
CA ILE A 69 19.22 1.90 -1.35
C ILE A 69 19.45 3.29 -1.97
N PRO A 70 20.37 3.44 -2.94
CA PRO A 70 20.64 4.73 -3.56
C PRO A 70 19.45 5.22 -4.38
N THR A 71 19.07 6.48 -4.19
CA THR A 71 17.95 7.12 -4.92
C THR A 71 18.41 8.34 -5.71
N THR A 72 17.68 8.65 -6.79
CA THR A 72 17.90 9.83 -7.62
C THR A 72 16.56 10.49 -7.90
N ASP A 73 16.43 11.75 -7.52
CA ASP A 73 15.23 12.54 -7.79
C ASP A 73 15.06 12.75 -9.30
N SER A 74 13.82 12.74 -9.77
CA SER A 74 13.44 12.84 -11.18
C SER A 74 12.16 13.67 -11.33
N PRO A 75 11.91 14.29 -12.50
CA PRO A 75 10.68 15.04 -12.74
C PRO A 75 9.43 14.22 -12.43
N ARG A 76 8.33 14.91 -12.10
CA ARG A 76 7.02 14.27 -11.89
C ARG A 76 6.61 13.45 -13.12
N ARG A 77 5.97 12.32 -12.89
CA ARG A 77 5.31 11.56 -13.96
C ARG A 77 3.95 12.20 -14.25
N SER A 78 3.65 12.41 -15.52
CA SER A 78 2.36 12.99 -15.92
C SER A 78 1.21 12.10 -15.46
N GLY A 79 0.18 12.72 -14.85
CA GLY A 79 -1.01 12.03 -14.36
C GLY A 79 -0.97 11.55 -12.91
N ASP A 80 0.19 11.61 -12.23
CA ASP A 80 0.26 11.24 -10.81
C ASP A 80 -0.40 12.30 -9.90
N PRO A 81 -1.30 11.93 -8.98
CA PRO A 81 -1.72 12.82 -7.89
C PRO A 81 -0.69 12.81 -6.75
N SER A 82 -0.71 13.86 -5.93
CA SER A 82 0.14 13.96 -4.73
C SER A 82 -0.17 12.87 -3.70
N VAL A 83 -1.45 12.60 -3.46
CA VAL A 83 -1.95 11.64 -2.46
C VAL A 83 -3.07 10.81 -3.08
N LEU A 84 -3.03 9.49 -2.89
CA LEU A 84 -4.09 8.56 -3.29
C LEU A 84 -4.20 7.47 -2.21
N ILE A 85 -5.29 7.54 -1.43
CA ILE A 85 -5.56 6.67 -0.27
C ILE A 85 -7.00 6.15 -0.35
N ALA A 86 -7.20 4.88 -0.04
CA ALA A 86 -8.52 4.26 -0.04
C ALA A 86 -9.29 4.57 1.25
N ASP A 87 -10.56 4.99 1.12
CA ASP A 87 -11.48 4.98 2.27
C ASP A 87 -12.01 3.56 2.47
N ILE A 88 -11.56 2.90 3.54
CA ILE A 88 -11.88 1.51 3.87
C ILE A 88 -13.04 1.35 4.86
N ASN A 89 -13.72 2.43 5.26
CA ASN A 89 -14.77 2.39 6.29
C ASN A 89 -15.88 1.38 5.95
N LYS A 90 -16.25 1.26 4.68
CA LYS A 90 -17.27 0.30 4.25
C LYS A 90 -16.82 -1.16 4.43
N ALA A 91 -15.58 -1.48 4.10
CA ALA A 91 -15.05 -2.83 4.30
C ALA A 91 -14.94 -3.17 5.80
N GLN A 92 -14.51 -2.22 6.62
CA GLN A 92 -14.48 -2.38 8.08
C GLN A 92 -15.87 -2.66 8.66
N THR A 93 -16.86 -1.85 8.29
CA THR A 93 -18.21 -1.93 8.86
C THR A 93 -19.03 -3.11 8.33
N LYS A 94 -18.93 -3.43 7.03
CA LYS A 94 -19.75 -4.47 6.39
C LYS A 94 -19.12 -5.84 6.38
N LEU A 95 -17.79 -5.92 6.25
CA LEU A 95 -17.06 -7.19 6.16
C LEU A 95 -16.36 -7.54 7.48
N GLY A 96 -16.27 -6.61 8.44
CA GLY A 96 -15.41 -6.80 9.61
C GLY A 96 -13.95 -7.00 9.20
N TRP A 97 -13.51 -6.30 8.15
CA TRP A 97 -12.17 -6.40 7.59
C TRP A 97 -11.33 -5.17 7.95
N THR A 98 -10.15 -5.41 8.52
CA THR A 98 -9.12 -4.40 8.76
C THR A 98 -7.77 -5.01 8.39
N PRO A 99 -6.94 -4.34 7.58
CA PRO A 99 -5.58 -4.80 7.29
C PRO A 99 -4.74 -4.82 8.57
N THR A 100 -3.78 -5.74 8.65
CA THR A 100 -3.03 -6.01 9.90
C THR A 100 -1.53 -5.84 9.75
N ARG A 101 -1.06 -5.66 8.51
CA ARG A 101 0.37 -5.56 8.18
C ARG A 101 0.69 -4.14 7.73
N GLU A 102 1.82 -3.64 8.21
CA GLU A 102 2.33 -2.31 7.89
C GLU A 102 3.41 -2.40 6.80
N ILE A 103 3.88 -1.25 6.30
CA ILE A 103 4.85 -1.20 5.19
C ILE A 103 6.13 -2.02 5.46
N ASN A 104 6.60 -2.08 6.71
CA ASN A 104 7.78 -2.87 7.06
C ASN A 104 7.54 -4.37 6.88
N ASP A 105 6.35 -4.86 7.26
CA ASP A 105 5.98 -6.26 7.10
C ASP A 105 5.85 -6.59 5.61
N MET A 106 5.17 -5.72 4.84
CA MET A 106 5.00 -5.88 3.39
C MET A 106 6.33 -6.02 2.65
N VAL A 107 7.28 -5.15 2.97
CA VAL A 107 8.58 -5.15 2.29
C VAL A 107 9.46 -6.31 2.75
N ALA A 108 9.43 -6.67 4.05
CA ALA A 108 10.14 -7.83 4.56
C ALA A 108 9.64 -9.15 3.95
N ASP A 109 8.32 -9.34 3.88
CA ASP A 109 7.71 -10.52 3.27
C ASP A 109 8.00 -10.60 1.77
N THR A 110 8.01 -9.45 1.07
CA THR A 110 8.42 -9.38 -0.34
C THR A 110 9.87 -9.84 -0.51
N LEU A 111 10.80 -9.34 0.31
CA LEU A 111 12.20 -9.76 0.25
C LEU A 111 12.37 -11.25 0.54
N ALA A 112 11.69 -11.76 1.58
CA ALA A 112 11.73 -13.17 1.96
C ALA A 112 11.18 -14.10 0.87
N SER A 113 10.27 -13.61 0.01
CA SER A 113 9.74 -14.36 -1.13
C SER A 113 10.79 -14.65 -2.21
N PHE A 114 11.81 -13.80 -2.36
CA PHE A 114 12.89 -13.99 -3.34
C PHE A 114 13.89 -15.07 -2.91
N SER A 115 14.08 -15.26 -1.60
CA SER A 115 15.05 -16.25 -1.06
C SER A 115 14.55 -17.69 -1.08
N LYS A 116 13.31 -17.92 -1.52
CA LYS A 116 12.66 -19.24 -1.55
C LYS A 116 12.43 -19.77 -2.98
N ALA A 117 13.05 -19.15 -3.99
CA ALA A 117 13.01 -19.56 -5.39
C ALA A 117 14.33 -20.20 -5.83
#